data_AF-A0A0F5ZV14-F1
#
_entry.id   AF-A0A0F5ZV14-F1
#
_cell.length_a   1.000
_cell.length_b   1.000
_cell.length_c   1.000
_cell.angle_alpha   90.00
_cell.angle_beta   90.00
_cell.angle_gamma   90.00
#
_symmetry.space_group_name_H-M   'P 1'
#
loop_
_entity.id
_entity.type
_entity.pdbx_description
1 polymer ?
#
loop_
_entity_poly.entity_id
_entity_poly.type
_entity_poly.pdbx_seq_one_letter_code
_entity_poly.pdbx_strand_id
1 'polypeptide(L)'
;MSSKNGFKSLFTRMRLIHWVGILLLLVNALLLTENTYSVIIQLVLVGVLLIHDIDEKKWGVDSLEQTKEYLKNFERNDLSVKNEVKSSLNSEMTDFLRVIENFRINIRNTLQAIDESSVESKTLSDSMFMKVKNINADLLEQDQNYEVASTNLSSLSSFSTSMVQTLKETASSTEQVRGDLVDISTKNMSSLQQLDNYANSVEQMYMSFTELKAQAESIEKFVEVIKSISEQTNLLSLNAAIEAARAGDQGRGFAVVADEVRQLALSTQDSLGDITKIVGEIRNSVVQISERLTAQKQELLDIISHYQSSNQTVEEAVVSIEKVVSLISAEDNSSGLDQLINQIEHLNTSMLNIKASKDSIVTLSEQIRGDNENLVNSNEVLKQRVGQFTLN
;
A
#
# COMPACT_ATOMS: atom_id res chain seq x y z
N MET A 1 8.80 -22.55 -84.72
CA MET A 1 8.82 -22.25 -86.18
C MET A 1 9.77 -21.09 -86.44
N SER A 2 10.92 -21.36 -87.05
CA SER A 2 11.67 -20.35 -87.82
C SER A 2 12.50 -21.11 -88.85
N SER A 3 12.10 -20.93 -90.11
CA SER A 3 12.76 -21.45 -91.30
C SER A 3 14.21 -20.94 -91.32
N LYS A 4 15.17 -21.85 -91.14
CA LYS A 4 16.61 -21.61 -91.31
C LYS A 4 16.88 -21.37 -92.79
N ASN A 5 16.79 -20.13 -93.25
CA ASN A 5 17.47 -19.71 -94.47
C ASN A 5 18.98 -19.79 -94.22
N GLY A 6 19.59 -20.93 -94.55
CA GLY A 6 21.02 -21.18 -94.37
C GLY A 6 21.92 -20.11 -95.01
N PHE A 7 21.42 -19.37 -96.00
CA PHE A 7 22.13 -18.25 -96.65
C PHE A 7 22.23 -16.95 -95.83
N LYS A 8 21.49 -16.79 -94.72
CA LYS A 8 21.59 -15.57 -93.88
C LYS A 8 22.72 -15.62 -92.85
N SER A 9 23.25 -16.81 -92.54
CA SER A 9 24.38 -16.92 -91.62
C SER A 9 25.64 -16.29 -92.24
N LEU A 10 26.35 -15.47 -91.46
CA LEU A 10 27.65 -14.92 -91.88
C LEU A 10 28.64 -16.06 -92.15
N PHE A 11 28.58 -17.11 -91.32
CA PHE A 11 29.46 -18.27 -91.41
C PHE A 11 29.26 -19.11 -92.66
N THR A 12 28.01 -19.39 -93.06
CA THR A 12 27.76 -20.16 -94.29
C THR A 12 28.23 -19.41 -95.54
N ARG A 13 28.20 -18.06 -95.49
CA ARG A 13 28.76 -17.20 -96.54
C ARG A 13 30.30 -17.21 -96.55
N MET A 14 30.95 -17.09 -95.39
CA MET A 14 32.42 -17.20 -95.28
C MET A 14 32.95 -18.58 -95.69
N ARG A 15 32.29 -19.64 -95.22
CA ARG A 15 32.64 -21.03 -95.57
C ARG A 15 32.55 -21.28 -97.06
N LEU A 16 31.51 -20.78 -97.72
CA LEU A 16 31.39 -20.87 -99.18
C LEU A 16 32.58 -20.19 -99.89
N ILE A 17 33.03 -19.04 -99.40
CA ILE A 17 34.23 -18.36 -99.93
C ILE A 17 35.50 -19.21 -99.69
N HIS A 18 35.67 -19.81 -98.50
CA HIS A 18 36.81 -20.69 -98.22
C HIS A 18 36.83 -21.92 -99.12
N TRP A 19 35.69 -22.61 -99.29
CA TRP A 19 35.61 -23.80 -100.15
C TRP A 19 35.80 -23.46 -101.63
N VAL A 20 35.26 -22.33 -102.11
CA VAL A 20 35.51 -21.84 -103.47
C VAL A 20 36.99 -21.47 -103.64
N GLY A 21 37.60 -20.80 -102.66
CA GLY A 21 39.02 -20.43 -102.67
C GLY A 21 39.95 -21.64 -102.67
N ILE A 22 39.66 -22.65 -101.83
CA ILE A 22 40.40 -23.93 -101.79
C ILE A 22 40.32 -24.64 -103.14
N LEU A 23 39.12 -24.72 -103.74
CA LEU A 23 38.92 -25.36 -105.03
C LEU A 23 39.69 -24.63 -106.14
N LEU A 24 39.61 -23.30 -106.20
CA LEU A 24 40.34 -22.51 -107.19
C LEU A 24 41.86 -22.64 -107.03
N LEU A 25 42.38 -22.65 -105.81
CA LEU A 25 43.81 -22.84 -105.55
C LEU A 25 44.28 -24.25 -105.91
N LEU A 26 43.49 -25.30 -105.62
CA LEU A 26 43.83 -26.67 -106.02
C LEU A 26 43.82 -26.85 -107.53
N VAL A 27 42.81 -26.31 -108.22
CA VAL A 27 42.71 -26.34 -109.69
C VAL A 27 43.89 -25.60 -110.32
N ASN A 28 44.23 -24.41 -109.81
CA ASN A 28 45.36 -23.63 -110.31
C ASN A 28 46.71 -24.30 -110.05
N ALA A 29 46.89 -24.94 -108.89
CA ALA A 29 48.11 -25.64 -108.53
C ALA A 29 48.34 -26.91 -109.36
N LEU A 30 47.28 -27.65 -109.68
CA LEU A 30 47.37 -28.93 -110.38
C LEU A 30 47.36 -28.82 -111.91
N LEU A 31 46.66 -27.82 -112.47
CA LEU A 31 46.40 -27.75 -113.91
C LEU A 31 47.05 -26.55 -114.63
N LEU A 32 47.38 -25.47 -113.93
CA LEU A 32 47.73 -24.18 -114.55
C LEU A 32 49.12 -23.65 -114.17
N THR A 33 49.82 -24.28 -113.21
CA THR A 33 51.10 -23.80 -112.68
C THR A 33 52.23 -24.79 -112.97
N GLU A 34 53.21 -24.39 -113.78
CA GLU A 34 54.36 -25.26 -114.13
C GLU A 34 55.53 -25.16 -113.12
N ASN A 35 55.59 -24.10 -112.32
CA ASN A 35 56.65 -23.89 -111.33
C ASN A 35 56.36 -24.65 -110.02
N THR A 36 57.23 -25.60 -109.67
CA THR A 36 57.11 -26.46 -108.48
C THR A 36 57.03 -25.67 -107.16
N TYR A 37 57.74 -24.55 -107.04
CA TYR A 37 57.68 -23.71 -105.84
C TYR A 37 56.31 -23.04 -105.69
N SER A 38 55.69 -22.63 -106.79
CA SER A 38 54.36 -22.01 -106.79
C SER A 38 53.26 -23.02 -106.44
N VAL A 39 53.40 -24.28 -106.86
CA VAL A 39 52.48 -25.37 -106.49
C VAL A 39 52.55 -25.65 -104.98
N ILE A 40 53.75 -25.71 -104.40
CA ILE A 40 53.94 -25.95 -102.95
C ILE A 40 53.29 -24.82 -102.13
N ILE A 41 53.49 -23.55 -102.51
CA ILE A 41 52.89 -22.40 -101.81
C ILE A 41 51.36 -22.47 -101.86
N GLN A 42 50.78 -22.83 -103.01
CA GLN A 42 49.32 -22.95 -103.15
C GLN A 42 48.74 -24.09 -102.28
N LEU A 43 49.43 -25.23 -102.19
CA LEU A 43 49.03 -26.32 -101.30
C LEU A 43 49.14 -25.95 -99.81
N VAL A 44 50.17 -25.18 -99.43
CA VAL A 44 50.29 -24.62 -98.06
C VAL A 44 49.14 -23.66 -97.76
N LEU A 45 48.77 -22.78 -98.71
CA LEU A 45 47.64 -21.87 -98.56
C LEU A 45 46.31 -22.63 -98.43
N VAL A 46 46.11 -23.71 -99.17
CA VAL A 46 44.96 -24.62 -99.00
C VAL A 46 44.95 -25.23 -97.61
N GLY A 47 46.09 -25.68 -97.10
CA GLY A 47 46.23 -26.20 -95.74
C GLY A 47 45.87 -25.15 -94.67
N VAL A 48 46.34 -23.91 -94.83
CA VAL A 48 46.00 -22.79 -93.93
C VAL A 48 44.50 -22.47 -93.97
N LEU A 49 43.88 -22.43 -95.15
CA LEU A 49 42.44 -22.19 -95.30
C LEU A 49 41.59 -23.31 -94.68
N LEU A 50 42.02 -24.58 -94.79
CA LEU A 50 41.36 -25.71 -94.15
C LEU A 50 41.47 -25.65 -92.62
N ILE A 51 42.65 -25.31 -92.10
CA ILE A 51 42.85 -25.12 -90.65
C ILE A 51 41.97 -23.96 -90.16
N HIS A 52 41.91 -22.85 -90.89
CA HIS A 52 41.07 -21.69 -90.58
C HIS A 52 39.57 -22.03 -90.63
N ASP A 53 39.08 -22.79 -91.63
CA ASP A 53 37.66 -23.22 -91.70
C ASP A 53 37.27 -24.13 -90.51
N ILE A 54 38.18 -25.04 -90.12
CA ILE A 54 37.97 -25.92 -88.96
C ILE A 54 37.97 -25.13 -87.66
N ASP A 55 38.90 -24.18 -87.52
CA ASP A 55 39.02 -23.29 -86.36
C ASP A 55 37.77 -22.42 -86.20
N GLU A 56 37.34 -21.75 -87.27
CA GLU A 56 36.13 -20.91 -87.29
C GLU A 56 34.86 -21.72 -86.99
N LYS A 57 34.76 -22.95 -87.51
CA LYS A 57 33.63 -23.83 -87.22
C LYS A 57 33.59 -24.22 -85.74
N LYS A 58 34.71 -24.73 -85.21
CA LYS A 58 34.77 -25.32 -83.87
C LYS A 58 34.77 -24.27 -82.77
N TRP A 59 35.52 -23.18 -82.94
CA TRP A 59 35.73 -22.16 -81.90
C TRP A 59 34.91 -20.88 -82.13
N GLY A 60 34.31 -20.71 -83.32
CA GLY A 60 33.34 -19.66 -83.60
C GLY A 60 31.90 -20.17 -83.48
N VAL A 61 31.47 -21.02 -84.42
CA VAL A 61 30.05 -21.39 -84.57
C VAL A 61 29.57 -22.37 -83.51
N ASP A 62 30.26 -23.50 -83.34
CA ASP A 62 29.84 -24.53 -82.40
C ASP A 62 29.90 -23.98 -80.96
N SER A 63 30.91 -23.15 -80.65
CA SER A 63 31.02 -22.43 -79.38
C SER A 63 29.85 -21.46 -79.18
N LEU A 64 29.48 -20.66 -80.18
CA LEU A 64 28.34 -19.75 -80.10
C LEU A 64 27.00 -20.47 -79.95
N GLU A 65 26.82 -21.62 -80.62
CA GLU A 65 25.60 -22.43 -80.49
C GLU A 65 25.49 -23.03 -79.08
N GLN A 66 26.60 -23.53 -78.52
CA GLN A 66 26.67 -24.00 -77.13
C GLN A 66 26.45 -22.85 -76.13
N THR A 67 27.03 -21.67 -76.34
CA THR A 67 26.78 -20.48 -75.51
C THR A 67 25.32 -20.08 -75.54
N LYS A 68 24.69 -20.10 -76.72
CA LYS A 68 23.26 -19.81 -76.86
C LYS A 68 22.40 -20.83 -76.11
N GLU A 69 22.77 -22.12 -76.18
CA GLU A 69 22.07 -23.17 -75.46
C GLU A 69 22.21 -23.01 -73.94
N TYR A 70 23.40 -22.69 -73.45
CA TYR A 70 23.63 -22.36 -72.05
C TYR A 70 22.81 -21.13 -71.61
N LEU A 71 22.77 -20.07 -72.42
CA LEU A 71 22.00 -18.86 -72.11
C LEU A 71 20.48 -19.08 -72.06
N LYS A 72 19.94 -20.08 -72.77
CA LYS A 72 18.50 -20.44 -72.66
C LYS A 72 18.11 -20.92 -71.26
N ASN A 73 19.06 -21.39 -70.45
CA ASN A 73 18.76 -21.76 -69.07
C ASN A 73 18.32 -20.52 -68.26
N PHE A 74 18.88 -19.34 -68.55
CA PHE A 74 18.48 -18.07 -67.93
C PHE A 74 17.06 -17.65 -68.33
N GLU A 75 16.63 -17.91 -69.58
CA GLU A 75 15.24 -17.66 -70.00
C GLU A 75 14.22 -18.51 -69.23
N ARG A 76 14.66 -19.66 -68.70
CA ARG A 76 13.85 -20.58 -67.91
C ARG A 76 14.05 -20.40 -66.40
N ASN A 77 14.79 -19.36 -65.99
CA ASN A 77 15.23 -19.15 -64.60
C ASN A 77 16.01 -20.33 -64.01
N ASP A 78 16.63 -21.16 -64.85
CA ASP A 78 17.47 -22.27 -64.42
C ASP A 78 18.91 -21.80 -64.25
N LEU A 79 19.29 -21.62 -62.99
CA LEU A 79 20.63 -21.22 -62.56
C LEU A 79 21.40 -22.42 -61.97
N SER A 80 20.88 -23.65 -62.07
CA SER A 80 21.58 -24.86 -61.58
C SER A 80 22.75 -25.24 -62.50
N VAL A 81 22.55 -25.08 -63.81
CA VAL A 81 23.46 -25.51 -64.86
C VAL A 81 24.72 -24.65 -64.88
N LYS A 82 25.89 -25.30 -64.81
CA LYS A 82 27.20 -24.65 -64.92
C LYS A 82 27.61 -24.51 -66.40
N ASN A 83 28.43 -23.50 -66.69
CA ASN A 83 29.00 -23.36 -68.02
C ASN A 83 30.01 -24.48 -68.35
N GLU A 84 29.75 -25.27 -69.39
CA GLU A 84 30.65 -26.32 -69.91
C GLU A 84 31.17 -26.03 -71.34
N VAL A 85 30.89 -24.84 -71.87
CA VAL A 85 31.26 -24.47 -73.24
C VAL A 85 32.79 -24.37 -73.37
N LYS A 86 33.37 -25.14 -74.30
CA LYS A 86 34.81 -25.13 -74.57
C LYS A 86 35.18 -23.89 -75.41
N SER A 87 35.94 -22.98 -74.84
CA SER A 87 36.37 -21.72 -75.51
C SER A 87 37.89 -21.49 -75.51
N SER A 88 38.71 -22.52 -75.23
CA SER A 88 40.15 -22.38 -74.95
C SER A 88 41.02 -21.75 -76.06
N LEU A 89 40.56 -21.69 -77.31
CA LEU A 89 41.25 -21.01 -78.42
C LEU A 89 40.61 -19.67 -78.83
N ASN A 90 39.62 -19.18 -78.06
CA ASN A 90 38.94 -17.90 -78.26
C ASN A 90 38.89 -17.13 -76.93
N SER A 91 39.81 -16.17 -76.75
CA SER A 91 39.94 -15.38 -75.53
C SER A 91 38.70 -14.55 -75.22
N GLU A 92 38.10 -13.94 -76.24
CA GLU A 92 36.97 -13.03 -76.15
C GLU A 92 35.70 -13.78 -75.70
N MET A 93 35.48 -14.98 -76.24
CA MET A 93 34.39 -15.85 -75.80
C MET A 93 34.60 -16.36 -74.38
N THR A 94 35.85 -16.69 -74.02
CA THR A 94 36.20 -17.12 -72.67
C THR A 94 35.91 -16.03 -71.63
N ASP A 95 36.27 -14.77 -71.92
CA ASP A 95 35.98 -13.63 -71.06
C ASP A 95 34.49 -13.35 -70.93
N PHE A 96 33.73 -13.40 -72.04
CA PHE A 96 32.29 -13.24 -72.02
C PHE A 96 31.60 -14.31 -71.14
N LEU A 97 31.93 -15.58 -71.36
CA LEU A 97 31.38 -16.69 -70.58
C LEU A 97 31.74 -16.59 -69.10
N ARG A 98 32.96 -16.11 -68.78
CA ARG A 98 33.37 -15.85 -67.40
C ARG A 98 32.52 -14.78 -66.72
N VAL A 99 32.20 -13.68 -67.41
CA VAL A 99 31.32 -12.63 -66.88
C VAL A 99 29.90 -13.16 -66.63
N ILE A 100 29.34 -13.94 -67.57
CA ILE A 100 28.02 -14.55 -67.41
C ILE A 100 27.99 -15.55 -66.26
N GLU A 101 29.03 -16.38 -66.12
CA GLU A 101 29.12 -17.35 -65.02
C GLU A 101 29.23 -16.64 -63.66
N ASN A 102 30.01 -15.56 -63.56
CA ASN A 102 30.07 -14.73 -62.36
C ASN A 102 28.70 -14.09 -62.06
N PHE A 103 27.99 -13.61 -63.08
CA PHE A 103 26.64 -13.07 -62.93
C PHE A 103 25.64 -14.13 -62.44
N ARG A 104 25.70 -15.37 -62.98
CA ARG A 104 24.92 -16.52 -62.51
C ARG A 104 25.16 -16.80 -61.03
N ILE A 105 26.43 -16.88 -60.62
CA ILE A 105 26.84 -17.11 -59.23
C ILE A 105 26.32 -15.99 -58.32
N ASN A 106 26.45 -14.73 -58.74
CA ASN A 106 25.96 -13.59 -57.97
C ASN A 106 24.45 -13.64 -57.78
N ILE A 107 23.66 -13.87 -58.83
CA ILE A 107 22.20 -14.02 -58.72
C ILE A 107 21.84 -15.19 -57.80
N ARG A 108 22.51 -16.34 -57.97
CA ARG A 108 22.27 -17.52 -57.13
C ARG A 108 22.50 -17.21 -55.64
N ASN A 109 23.62 -16.58 -55.32
CA ASN A 109 23.95 -16.20 -53.94
C ASN A 109 22.94 -15.18 -53.38
N THR A 110 22.50 -14.21 -54.20
CA THR A 110 21.46 -13.25 -53.79
C THR A 110 20.11 -13.94 -53.54
N LEU A 111 19.68 -14.86 -54.42
CA LEU A 111 18.43 -15.60 -54.24
C LEU A 111 18.47 -16.51 -53.01
N GLN A 112 19.61 -17.15 -52.75
CA GLN A 112 19.81 -17.94 -51.53
C GLN A 112 19.72 -17.04 -50.28
N ALA A 113 20.38 -15.88 -50.26
CA ALA A 113 20.28 -14.94 -49.15
C ALA A 113 18.85 -14.42 -48.93
N ILE A 114 18.07 -14.23 -50.01
CA ILE A 114 16.64 -13.88 -49.90
C ILE A 114 15.83 -15.02 -49.30
N ASP A 115 16.07 -16.28 -49.70
CA ASP A 115 15.37 -17.45 -49.12
C ASP A 115 15.68 -17.60 -47.62
N GLU A 116 16.95 -17.50 -47.25
CA GLU A 116 17.41 -17.51 -45.85
C GLU A 116 16.73 -16.39 -45.04
N SER A 117 16.74 -15.16 -45.56
CA SER A 117 16.05 -14.02 -44.92
C SER A 117 14.53 -14.21 -44.81
N SER A 118 13.92 -14.88 -45.79
CA SER A 118 12.50 -15.26 -45.77
C SER A 118 12.21 -16.25 -44.63
N VAL A 119 13.07 -17.26 -44.43
CA VAL A 119 12.92 -18.21 -43.31
C VAL A 119 13.07 -17.50 -41.96
N GLU A 120 14.04 -16.61 -41.82
CA GLU A 120 14.22 -15.79 -40.61
C GLU A 120 13.00 -14.91 -40.33
N SER A 121 12.49 -14.22 -41.36
CA SER A 121 11.31 -13.35 -41.26
C SER A 121 10.05 -14.13 -40.85
N LYS A 122 9.89 -15.37 -41.32
CA LYS A 122 8.77 -16.24 -40.92
C LYS A 122 8.88 -16.64 -39.45
N THR A 123 10.08 -17.01 -39.00
CA THR A 123 10.36 -17.35 -37.60
C THR A 123 10.09 -16.15 -36.67
N LEU A 124 10.52 -14.95 -37.09
CA LEU A 124 10.24 -13.71 -36.38
C LEU A 124 8.73 -13.44 -36.29
N SER A 125 7.99 -13.68 -37.39
CA SER A 125 6.54 -13.48 -37.43
C SER A 125 5.80 -14.40 -36.46
N ASP A 126 6.20 -15.68 -36.40
CA ASP A 126 5.60 -16.65 -35.48
C ASP A 126 5.94 -16.28 -34.01
N SER A 127 7.14 -15.78 -33.75
CA SER A 127 7.55 -15.24 -32.44
C SER A 127 6.74 -14.00 -32.03
N MET A 128 6.48 -13.08 -32.98
CA MET A 128 5.62 -11.92 -32.75
C MET A 128 4.19 -12.33 -32.40
N PHE A 129 3.63 -13.31 -33.09
CA PHE A 129 2.28 -13.83 -32.79
C PHE A 129 2.20 -14.37 -31.35
N MET A 130 3.20 -15.13 -30.91
CA MET A 130 3.26 -15.64 -29.54
C MET A 130 3.42 -14.52 -28.51
N LYS A 131 4.24 -13.51 -28.80
CA LYS A 131 4.39 -12.33 -27.92
C LYS A 131 3.08 -11.54 -27.78
N VAL A 132 2.37 -11.29 -28.88
CA VAL A 132 1.05 -10.62 -28.85
C VAL A 132 0.03 -11.43 -28.06
N LYS A 133 0.04 -12.76 -28.21
CA LYS A 133 -0.84 -13.63 -27.42
C LYS A 133 -0.56 -13.53 -25.92
N ASN A 134 0.72 -13.53 -25.52
CA ASN A 134 1.10 -13.39 -24.11
C ASN A 134 0.71 -12.01 -23.57
N ILE A 135 0.96 -10.93 -24.32
CA ILE A 135 0.55 -9.57 -23.91
C ILE A 135 -0.96 -9.51 -23.64
N ASN A 136 -1.79 -10.12 -24.49
CA ASN A 136 -3.23 -10.15 -24.26
C ASN A 136 -3.63 -10.93 -22.99
N ALA A 137 -2.90 -12.01 -22.65
CA ALA A 137 -3.13 -12.73 -21.40
C ALA A 137 -2.73 -11.87 -20.18
N ASP A 138 -1.57 -11.22 -20.24
CA ASP A 138 -1.07 -10.33 -19.20
C ASP A 138 -2.03 -9.14 -18.97
N LEU A 139 -2.62 -8.60 -20.04
CA LEU A 139 -3.62 -7.52 -19.96
C LEU A 139 -4.91 -7.93 -19.23
N LEU A 140 -5.36 -9.18 -19.38
CA LEU A 140 -6.52 -9.70 -18.65
C LEU A 140 -6.23 -9.84 -17.15
N GLU A 141 -5.03 -10.30 -16.79
CA GLU A 141 -4.60 -10.37 -15.40
C GLU A 141 -4.44 -8.95 -14.81
N GLN A 142 -3.86 -8.03 -15.58
CA GLN A 142 -3.72 -6.64 -15.17
C GLN A 142 -5.08 -5.97 -14.94
N ASP A 143 -6.13 -6.32 -15.70
CA ASP A 143 -7.50 -5.84 -15.47
C ASP A 143 -8.07 -6.26 -14.12
N GLN A 144 -7.88 -7.54 -13.76
CA GLN A 144 -8.32 -8.04 -12.46
C GLN A 144 -7.57 -7.35 -11.33
N ASN A 145 -6.25 -7.22 -11.47
CA ASN A 145 -5.42 -6.52 -10.49
C ASN A 145 -5.81 -5.04 -10.35
N TYR A 146 -6.14 -4.38 -11.46
CA TYR A 146 -6.63 -3.00 -11.47
C TYR A 146 -7.94 -2.87 -10.70
N GLU A 147 -8.92 -3.73 -10.96
CA GLU A 147 -10.24 -3.65 -10.32
C GLU A 147 -10.15 -3.88 -8.79
N VAL A 148 -9.33 -4.85 -8.37
CA VAL A 148 -9.04 -5.11 -6.96
C VAL A 148 -8.34 -3.91 -6.31
N ALA A 149 -7.31 -3.36 -6.95
CA ALA A 149 -6.59 -2.19 -6.45
C ALA A 149 -7.51 -0.96 -6.33
N SER A 150 -8.40 -0.74 -7.31
CA SER A 150 -9.38 0.35 -7.31
C SER A 150 -10.37 0.22 -6.16
N THR A 151 -10.90 -0.98 -5.93
CA THR A 151 -11.82 -1.27 -4.82
C THR A 151 -11.15 -1.06 -3.47
N ASN A 152 -9.91 -1.54 -3.32
CA ASN A 152 -9.12 -1.34 -2.10
C ASN A 152 -8.84 0.14 -1.86
N LEU A 153 -8.53 0.91 -2.90
CA LEU A 153 -8.27 2.34 -2.80
C LEU A 153 -9.52 3.13 -2.38
N SER A 154 -10.68 2.81 -2.94
CA SER A 154 -11.96 3.39 -2.51
C SER A 154 -12.25 3.09 -1.04
N SER A 155 -12.01 1.85 -0.61
CA SER A 155 -12.19 1.42 0.78
C SER A 155 -11.22 2.16 1.72
N LEU A 156 -9.97 2.32 1.31
CA LEU A 156 -8.94 3.04 2.05
C LEU A 156 -9.27 4.53 2.18
N SER A 157 -9.79 5.16 1.11
CA SER A 157 -10.26 6.55 1.12
C SER A 157 -11.41 6.74 2.12
N SER A 158 -12.39 5.83 2.11
CA SER A 158 -13.49 5.89 3.07
C SER A 158 -13.00 5.67 4.50
N PHE A 159 -12.11 4.71 4.71
CA PHE A 159 -11.52 4.42 6.01
C PHE A 159 -10.76 5.63 6.57
N SER A 160 -9.91 6.27 5.76
CA SER A 160 -9.16 7.46 6.13
C SER A 160 -10.08 8.61 6.55
N THR A 161 -11.17 8.85 5.79
CA THR A 161 -12.15 9.89 6.12
C THR A 161 -12.85 9.60 7.45
N SER A 162 -13.30 8.35 7.66
CA SER A 162 -13.92 7.93 8.92
C SER A 162 -12.95 8.02 10.11
N MET A 163 -11.66 7.75 9.90
CA MET A 163 -10.61 7.87 10.92
C MET A 163 -10.44 9.33 11.37
N VAL A 164 -10.38 10.28 10.43
CA VAL A 164 -10.33 11.72 10.74
C VAL A 164 -11.54 12.16 11.56
N GLN A 165 -12.73 11.70 11.19
CA GLN A 165 -13.95 12.02 11.93
C GLN A 165 -13.91 11.44 13.36
N THR A 166 -13.51 10.18 13.50
CA THR A 166 -13.41 9.49 14.80
C THR A 166 -12.41 10.19 15.71
N LEU A 167 -11.29 10.68 15.19
CA LEU A 167 -10.31 11.44 15.97
C LEU A 167 -10.85 12.79 16.43
N LYS A 168 -11.59 13.51 15.58
CA LYS A 168 -12.25 14.77 15.98
C LYS A 168 -13.27 14.54 17.09
N GLU A 169 -14.08 13.50 16.97
CA GLU A 169 -15.06 13.12 18.00
C GLU A 169 -14.35 12.73 19.30
N THR A 170 -13.30 11.91 19.22
CA THR A 170 -12.50 11.49 20.38
C THR A 170 -11.84 12.70 21.07
N ALA A 171 -11.28 13.64 20.30
CA ALA A 171 -10.71 14.87 20.82
C ALA A 171 -11.76 15.70 21.58
N SER A 172 -12.94 15.89 20.97
CA SER A 172 -14.04 16.63 21.59
C SER A 172 -14.54 15.95 22.87
N SER A 173 -14.72 14.63 22.85
CA SER A 173 -15.17 13.88 24.03
C SER A 173 -14.13 13.91 25.14
N THR A 174 -12.84 13.85 24.80
CA THR A 174 -11.74 13.90 25.78
C THR A 174 -11.66 15.29 26.43
N GLU A 175 -11.86 16.36 25.66
CA GLU A 175 -11.92 17.71 26.21
C GLU A 175 -13.14 17.93 27.11
N GLN A 176 -14.29 17.34 26.76
CA GLN A 176 -15.47 17.36 27.64
C GLN A 176 -15.20 16.64 28.96
N VAL A 177 -14.63 15.43 28.91
CA VAL A 177 -14.27 14.68 30.13
C VAL A 177 -13.26 15.45 30.97
N ARG A 178 -12.30 16.15 30.35
CA ARG A 178 -11.37 17.04 31.06
C ARG A 178 -12.11 18.12 31.84
N GLY A 179 -13.08 18.78 31.21
CA GLY A 179 -13.94 19.78 31.86
C GLY A 179 -14.72 19.20 33.04
N ASP A 180 -15.37 18.05 32.84
CA ASP A 180 -16.14 17.37 33.89
C ASP A 180 -15.27 16.99 35.11
N LEU A 181 -14.04 16.52 34.88
CA LEU A 181 -13.10 16.18 35.95
C LEU A 181 -12.64 17.42 36.75
N VAL A 182 -12.38 18.53 36.07
CA VAL A 182 -12.03 19.81 36.73
C VAL A 182 -13.21 20.30 37.58
N ASP A 183 -14.43 20.18 37.08
CA ASP A 183 -15.65 20.52 37.83
C ASP A 183 -15.83 19.63 39.06
N ILE A 184 -15.58 18.32 38.95
CA ILE A 184 -15.61 17.37 40.08
C ILE A 184 -14.56 17.74 41.12
N SER A 185 -13.32 18.01 40.71
CA SER A 185 -12.24 18.43 41.62
C SER A 185 -12.62 19.70 42.39
N THR A 186 -13.19 20.68 41.69
CA THR A 186 -13.67 21.94 42.30
C THR A 186 -14.79 21.69 43.32
N LYS A 187 -15.77 20.85 42.99
CA LYS A 187 -16.87 20.49 43.89
C LYS A 187 -16.36 19.75 45.13
N ASN A 188 -15.45 18.79 44.95
CA ASN A 188 -14.85 18.05 46.05
C ASN A 188 -14.06 18.97 46.99
N MET A 189 -13.30 19.93 46.46
CA MET A 189 -12.59 20.93 47.27
C MET A 189 -13.56 21.77 48.10
N SER A 190 -14.68 22.20 47.51
CA SER A 190 -15.74 22.90 48.24
C SER A 190 -16.37 22.01 49.34
N SER A 191 -16.59 20.72 49.07
CA SER A 191 -17.12 19.78 50.06
C SER A 191 -16.15 19.57 51.22
N LEU A 192 -14.85 19.44 50.95
CA LEU A 192 -13.82 19.34 51.98
C LEU A 192 -13.82 20.57 52.89
N GLN A 193 -13.96 21.77 52.33
CA GLN A 193 -14.08 23.00 53.12
C GLN A 193 -15.35 23.00 54.00
N GLN A 194 -16.48 22.49 53.50
CA GLN A 194 -17.70 22.37 54.29
C GLN A 194 -17.55 21.34 55.43
N LEU A 195 -16.88 20.23 55.18
CA LEU A 195 -16.61 19.19 56.18
C LEU A 195 -15.67 19.70 57.28
N ASP A 196 -14.66 20.50 56.94
CA ASP A 196 -13.78 21.15 57.93
C ASP A 196 -14.57 22.08 58.87
N ASN A 197 -15.45 22.91 58.32
CA ASN A 197 -16.36 23.73 59.13
C ASN A 197 -17.26 22.89 60.03
N TYR A 198 -17.77 21.76 59.53
CA TYR A 198 -18.59 20.86 60.31
C TYR A 198 -17.79 20.17 61.43
N ALA A 199 -16.52 19.79 61.18
CA ALA A 199 -15.61 19.26 62.19
C ALA A 199 -15.42 20.23 63.35
N ASN A 200 -15.20 21.50 63.01
CA ASN A 200 -15.08 22.59 63.98
C ASN A 200 -16.36 22.77 64.81
N SER A 201 -17.54 22.64 64.18
CA SER A 201 -18.83 22.71 64.90
C SER A 201 -19.03 21.53 65.87
N VAL A 202 -18.64 20.32 65.48
CA VAL A 202 -18.70 19.13 66.34
C VAL A 202 -17.78 19.29 67.55
N GLU A 203 -16.57 19.82 67.34
CA GLU A 203 -15.63 20.11 68.43
C GLU A 203 -16.18 21.16 69.41
N GLN A 204 -16.79 22.24 68.91
CA GLN A 204 -17.44 23.25 69.76
C GLN A 204 -18.60 22.68 70.57
N MET A 205 -19.41 21.80 69.96
CA MET A 205 -20.47 21.09 70.69
C MET A 205 -19.90 20.20 71.79
N TYR A 206 -18.82 19.47 71.50
CA TYR A 206 -18.15 18.62 72.48
C TYR A 206 -17.64 19.43 73.69
N MET A 207 -17.03 20.59 73.45
CA MET A 207 -16.61 21.50 74.52
C MET A 207 -17.80 21.99 75.36
N SER A 208 -18.91 22.37 74.71
CA SER A 208 -20.12 22.85 75.40
C SER A 208 -20.77 21.78 76.29
N PHE A 209 -20.82 20.53 75.82
CA PHE A 209 -21.33 19.41 76.62
C PHE A 209 -20.39 19.04 77.76
N THR A 210 -19.07 19.17 77.57
CA THR A 210 -18.09 18.97 78.64
C THR A 210 -18.28 20.01 79.75
N GLU A 211 -18.54 21.27 79.40
CA GLU A 211 -18.87 22.32 80.37
C GLU A 211 -20.18 22.02 81.09
N LEU A 212 -21.24 21.62 80.37
CA LEU A 212 -22.52 21.24 80.97
C LEU A 212 -22.39 20.07 81.95
N LYS A 213 -21.53 19.08 81.64
CA LYS A 213 -21.21 17.99 82.57
C LYS A 213 -20.62 18.52 83.87
N ALA A 214 -19.64 19.42 83.79
CA ALA A 214 -18.99 20.01 84.96
C ALA A 214 -19.97 20.86 85.79
N GLN A 215 -20.90 21.57 85.14
CA GLN A 215 -21.97 22.31 85.80
C GLN A 215 -22.93 21.36 86.53
N ALA A 216 -23.35 20.26 85.89
CA ALA A 216 -24.20 19.24 86.52
C ALA A 216 -23.55 18.60 87.76
N GLU A 217 -22.26 18.21 87.66
CA GLU A 217 -21.48 17.69 88.79
C GLU A 217 -21.33 18.70 89.94
N SER A 218 -21.26 20.00 89.61
CA SER A 218 -21.23 21.06 90.61
C SER A 218 -22.57 21.19 91.33
N ILE A 219 -23.69 21.08 90.60
CA ILE A 219 -25.04 21.10 91.19
C ILE A 219 -25.24 19.90 92.11
N GLU A 220 -24.80 18.68 91.74
CA GLU A 220 -24.88 17.50 92.62
C GLU A 220 -24.20 17.75 93.97
N LYS A 221 -23.00 18.36 93.97
CA LYS A 221 -22.29 18.73 95.20
C LYS A 221 -23.10 19.74 96.05
N PHE A 222 -23.72 20.73 95.42
CA PHE A 222 -24.58 21.68 96.14
C PHE A 222 -25.81 21.00 96.74
N VAL A 223 -26.46 20.10 95.99
CA VAL A 223 -27.63 19.33 96.45
C VAL A 223 -27.26 18.47 97.65
N GLU A 224 -26.08 17.83 97.65
CA GLU A 224 -25.59 17.04 98.79
C GLU A 224 -25.37 17.90 100.04
N VAL A 225 -24.80 19.10 99.90
CA VAL A 225 -24.65 20.06 101.00
C VAL A 225 -26.01 20.48 101.57
N ILE A 226 -26.98 20.83 100.71
CA ILE A 226 -28.32 21.25 101.17
C ILE A 226 -29.06 20.07 101.81
N LYS A 227 -28.88 18.85 101.29
CA LYS A 227 -29.45 17.64 101.90
C LYS A 227 -28.93 17.45 103.32
N SER A 228 -27.63 17.61 103.52
CA SER A 228 -27.01 17.57 104.86
C SER A 228 -27.58 18.65 105.78
N ILE A 229 -27.76 19.88 105.30
CA ILE A 229 -28.39 20.97 106.07
C ILE A 229 -29.84 20.63 106.43
N SER A 230 -30.60 20.06 105.50
CA SER A 230 -32.00 19.67 105.73
C SER A 230 -32.12 18.52 106.72
N GLU A 231 -31.24 17.52 106.65
CA GLU A 231 -31.12 16.45 107.65
C GLU A 231 -30.78 16.99 109.05
N GLN A 232 -29.81 17.89 109.14
CA GLN A 232 -29.47 18.57 110.39
C GLN A 232 -30.66 19.37 110.93
N THR A 233 -31.36 20.12 110.06
CA THR A 233 -32.53 20.92 110.43
C THR A 233 -33.68 20.05 110.92
N ASN A 234 -33.93 18.91 110.26
CA ASN A 234 -34.91 17.91 110.69
C ASN A 234 -34.56 17.36 112.08
N LEU A 235 -33.29 17.01 112.33
CA LEU A 235 -32.82 16.54 113.65
C LEU A 235 -32.92 17.63 114.74
N LEU A 236 -32.55 18.87 114.42
CA LEU A 236 -32.67 20.03 115.32
C LEU A 236 -34.13 20.29 115.69
N SER A 237 -35.02 20.27 114.70
CA SER A 237 -36.47 20.47 114.90
C SER A 237 -37.10 19.33 115.71
N LEU A 238 -36.67 18.09 115.51
CA LEU A 238 -37.10 16.95 116.31
C LEU A 238 -36.68 17.11 117.79
N ASN A 239 -35.43 17.50 118.04
CA ASN A 239 -34.96 17.78 119.40
C ASN A 239 -35.74 18.93 120.04
N ALA A 240 -36.05 19.98 119.28
CA ALA A 240 -36.88 21.10 119.75
C ALA A 240 -38.33 20.67 120.04
N ALA A 241 -38.93 19.81 119.23
CA ALA A 241 -40.27 19.27 119.46
C ALA A 241 -40.32 18.39 120.72
N ILE A 242 -39.29 17.56 120.96
CA ILE A 242 -39.15 16.76 122.19
C ILE A 242 -39.07 17.66 123.42
N GLU A 243 -38.24 18.71 123.39
CA GLU A 243 -38.07 19.60 124.54
C GLU A 243 -39.30 20.49 124.76
N ALA A 244 -40.00 20.89 123.69
CA ALA A 244 -41.28 21.59 123.77
C ALA A 244 -42.38 20.71 124.39
N ALA A 245 -42.42 19.42 124.06
CA ALA A 245 -43.32 18.45 124.70
C ALA A 245 -42.98 18.25 126.19
N ARG A 246 -41.69 18.30 126.54
CA ARG A 246 -41.20 18.19 127.92
C ARG A 246 -41.57 19.38 128.80
N ALA A 247 -41.70 20.58 128.22
CA ALA A 247 -42.14 21.80 128.90
C ALA A 247 -43.66 21.89 129.15
N GLY A 248 -44.46 20.91 128.69
CA GLY A 248 -45.90 20.84 128.93
C GLY A 248 -46.67 22.02 128.30
N ASP A 249 -47.60 22.62 129.05
CA ASP A 249 -48.47 23.70 128.53
C ASP A 249 -47.70 24.97 128.10
N GLN A 250 -46.55 25.25 128.72
CA GLN A 250 -45.70 26.40 128.36
C GLN A 250 -44.96 26.21 127.03
N GLY A 251 -44.82 24.96 126.56
CA GLY A 251 -44.12 24.60 125.33
C GLY A 251 -45.00 24.50 124.08
N ARG A 252 -46.33 24.61 124.19
CA ARG A 252 -47.26 24.37 123.06
C ARG A 252 -46.98 25.22 121.82
N GLY A 253 -46.66 26.50 122.01
CA GLY A 253 -46.33 27.39 120.88
C GLY A 253 -45.02 27.00 120.18
N PHE A 254 -44.01 26.60 120.95
CA PHE A 254 -42.74 26.12 120.42
C PHE A 254 -42.85 24.74 119.75
N ALA A 255 -43.72 23.86 120.25
CA ALA A 255 -43.97 22.55 119.65
C ALA A 255 -44.54 22.68 118.23
N VAL A 256 -45.50 23.61 118.02
CA VAL A 256 -46.08 23.87 116.69
C VAL A 256 -45.02 24.39 115.71
N VAL A 257 -44.17 25.33 116.14
CA VAL A 257 -43.08 25.85 115.30
C VAL A 257 -42.05 24.76 114.98
N ALA A 258 -41.71 23.92 115.96
CA ALA A 258 -40.76 22.83 115.77
C ALA A 258 -41.29 21.78 114.78
N ASP A 259 -42.58 21.41 114.87
CA ASP A 259 -43.20 20.50 113.89
C ASP A 259 -43.33 21.11 112.49
N GLU A 260 -43.59 22.42 112.37
CA GLU A 260 -43.62 23.13 111.09
C GLU A 260 -42.22 23.15 110.43
N VAL A 261 -41.17 23.47 111.21
CA VAL A 261 -39.77 23.40 110.74
C VAL A 261 -39.39 21.98 110.33
N ARG A 262 -39.87 20.97 111.07
CA ARG A 262 -39.66 19.55 110.73
C ARG A 262 -40.32 19.19 109.41
N GLN A 263 -41.56 19.61 109.18
CA GLN A 263 -42.25 19.39 107.90
C GLN A 263 -41.55 20.11 106.74
N LEU A 264 -41.09 21.35 106.94
CA LEU A 264 -40.31 22.07 105.93
C LEU A 264 -39.01 21.35 105.59
N ALA A 265 -38.30 20.82 106.60
CA ALA A 265 -37.05 20.08 106.39
C ALA A 265 -37.28 18.75 105.64
N LEU A 266 -38.37 18.04 105.93
CA LEU A 266 -38.76 16.83 105.19
C LEU A 266 -39.17 17.16 103.75
N SER A 267 -40.02 18.17 103.54
CA SER A 267 -40.41 18.63 102.19
C SER A 267 -39.22 19.11 101.35
N THR A 268 -38.23 19.74 101.99
CA THR A 268 -36.97 20.13 101.35
C THR A 268 -36.15 18.91 100.94
N GLN A 269 -36.07 17.86 101.77
CA GLN A 269 -35.40 16.61 101.40
C GLN A 269 -36.06 15.92 100.21
N ASP A 270 -37.40 15.86 100.17
CA ASP A 270 -38.14 15.27 99.05
C ASP A 270 -37.83 16.04 97.76
N SER A 271 -37.86 17.37 97.81
CA SER A 271 -37.54 18.25 96.67
C SER A 271 -36.09 18.07 96.19
N LEU A 272 -35.13 17.90 97.11
CA LEU A 272 -33.73 17.61 96.77
C LEU A 272 -33.57 16.22 96.14
N GLY A 273 -34.41 15.25 96.52
CA GLY A 273 -34.48 13.94 95.87
C GLY A 273 -34.88 14.07 94.40
N ASP A 274 -35.91 14.87 94.11
CA ASP A 274 -36.33 15.15 92.73
C ASP A 274 -35.25 15.89 91.94
N ILE A 275 -34.59 16.90 92.54
CA ILE A 275 -33.48 17.61 91.89
C ILE A 275 -32.32 16.64 91.60
N THR A 276 -31.96 15.76 92.53
CA THR A 276 -30.91 14.76 92.33
C THR A 276 -31.22 13.87 91.13
N LYS A 277 -32.48 13.44 90.99
CA LYS A 277 -32.93 12.64 89.86
C LYS A 277 -32.78 13.39 88.53
N ILE A 278 -33.26 14.64 88.46
CA ILE A 278 -33.17 15.47 87.25
C ILE A 278 -31.70 15.72 86.86
N VAL A 279 -30.84 16.05 87.81
CA VAL A 279 -29.42 16.29 87.54
C VAL A 279 -28.72 15.00 87.07
N GLY A 280 -29.06 13.85 87.67
CA GLY A 280 -28.59 12.54 87.21
C GLY A 280 -29.04 12.22 85.78
N GLU A 281 -30.28 12.55 85.40
CA GLU A 281 -30.80 12.41 84.04
C GLU A 281 -30.06 13.33 83.05
N ILE A 282 -29.78 14.59 83.43
CA ILE A 282 -28.98 15.52 82.64
C ILE A 282 -27.57 14.95 82.42
N ARG A 283 -26.90 14.52 83.49
CA ARG A 283 -25.54 13.94 83.43
C ARG A 283 -25.48 12.74 82.49
N ASN A 284 -26.44 11.82 82.61
CA ASN A 284 -26.51 10.65 81.74
C ASN A 284 -26.76 11.04 80.27
N SER A 285 -27.62 12.04 80.02
CA SER A 285 -27.87 12.56 78.68
C SER A 285 -26.61 13.18 78.06
N VAL A 286 -25.84 13.93 78.84
CA VAL A 286 -24.57 14.55 78.41
C VAL A 286 -23.53 13.48 78.04
N VAL A 287 -23.41 12.40 78.83
CA VAL A 287 -22.52 11.28 78.51
C VAL A 287 -22.92 10.63 77.18
N GLN A 288 -24.21 10.31 77.00
CA GLN A 288 -24.71 9.72 75.75
C GLN A 288 -24.46 10.62 74.54
N ILE A 289 -24.66 11.94 74.68
CA ILE A 289 -24.39 12.88 73.58
C ILE A 289 -22.88 12.96 73.28
N SER A 290 -22.03 12.94 74.30
CA SER A 290 -20.57 12.97 74.13
C SER A 290 -20.04 11.73 73.39
N GLU A 291 -20.58 10.54 73.70
CA GLU A 291 -20.28 9.31 72.98
C GLU A 291 -20.71 9.42 71.50
N ARG A 292 -21.91 9.96 71.23
CA ARG A 292 -22.40 10.17 69.86
C ARG A 292 -21.56 11.19 69.08
N LEU A 293 -21.12 12.27 69.72
CA LEU A 293 -20.24 13.27 69.09
C LEU A 293 -18.86 12.68 68.77
N THR A 294 -18.34 11.81 69.63
CA THR A 294 -17.08 11.10 69.38
C THR A 294 -17.21 10.17 68.17
N ALA A 295 -18.31 9.42 68.07
CA ALA A 295 -18.60 8.59 66.91
C ALA A 295 -18.76 9.42 65.63
N GLN A 296 -19.50 10.53 65.67
CA GLN A 296 -19.64 11.44 64.53
C GLN A 296 -18.31 12.04 64.08
N LYS A 297 -17.41 12.38 65.02
CA LYS A 297 -16.08 12.89 64.70
C LYS A 297 -15.27 11.84 63.92
N GLN A 298 -15.33 10.57 64.32
CA GLN A 298 -14.65 9.50 63.60
C GLN A 298 -15.21 9.31 62.19
N GLU A 299 -16.54 9.27 62.06
CA GLU A 299 -17.21 9.17 60.74
C GLU A 299 -16.81 10.33 59.83
N LEU A 300 -16.69 11.54 60.38
CA LEU A 300 -16.27 12.71 59.63
C LEU A 300 -14.83 12.61 59.11
N LEU A 301 -13.90 12.10 59.92
CA LEU A 301 -12.51 11.87 59.51
C LEU A 301 -12.43 10.86 58.36
N ASP A 302 -13.25 9.81 58.40
CA ASP A 302 -13.32 8.80 57.34
C ASP A 302 -13.84 9.42 56.03
N ILE A 303 -14.87 10.27 56.11
CA ILE A 303 -15.41 11.01 54.95
C ILE A 303 -14.36 11.96 54.37
N ILE A 304 -13.64 12.73 55.19
CA ILE A 304 -12.58 13.63 54.73
C ILE A 304 -11.49 12.85 53.99
N SER A 305 -11.06 11.72 54.54
CA SER A 305 -10.09 10.81 53.90
C SER A 305 -10.59 10.29 52.54
N HIS A 306 -11.87 9.92 52.45
CA HIS A 306 -12.48 9.50 51.18
C HIS A 306 -12.46 10.60 50.13
N TYR A 307 -12.82 11.84 50.49
CA TYR A 307 -12.78 12.96 49.56
C TYR A 307 -11.34 13.31 49.11
N GLN A 308 -10.36 13.22 49.99
CA GLN A 308 -8.95 13.43 49.64
C GLN A 308 -8.46 12.38 48.63
N SER A 309 -8.73 11.10 48.89
CA SER A 309 -8.42 10.00 47.97
C SER A 309 -9.13 10.14 46.62
N SER A 310 -10.41 10.55 46.64
CA SER A 310 -11.17 10.84 45.42
C SER A 310 -10.53 11.97 44.61
N ASN A 311 -10.08 13.04 45.26
CA ASN A 311 -9.41 14.15 44.56
C ASN A 311 -8.07 13.73 43.94
N GLN A 312 -7.27 12.93 44.63
CA GLN A 312 -6.05 12.39 44.05
C GLN A 312 -6.35 11.55 42.79
N THR A 313 -7.39 10.71 42.85
CA THR A 313 -7.81 9.90 41.69
C THR A 313 -8.26 10.78 40.51
N VAL A 314 -8.94 11.90 40.79
CA VAL A 314 -9.35 12.87 39.76
C VAL A 314 -8.14 13.57 39.15
N GLU A 315 -7.14 13.97 39.95
CA GLU A 315 -5.90 14.56 39.44
C GLU A 315 -5.14 13.59 38.52
N GLU A 316 -5.01 12.33 38.91
CA GLU A 316 -4.39 11.28 38.09
C GLU A 316 -5.17 11.05 36.77
N ALA A 317 -6.50 11.12 36.82
CA ALA A 317 -7.35 11.02 35.63
C ALA A 317 -7.17 12.22 34.69
N VAL A 318 -7.03 13.44 35.22
CA VAL A 318 -6.76 14.65 34.41
C VAL A 318 -5.43 14.52 33.68
N VAL A 319 -4.36 14.10 34.36
CA VAL A 319 -3.04 13.88 33.74
C VAL A 319 -3.13 12.80 32.65
N SER A 320 -3.90 11.74 32.88
CA SER A 320 -4.12 10.69 31.88
C SER A 320 -4.87 11.20 30.65
N ILE A 321 -5.88 12.05 30.85
CA ILE A 321 -6.63 12.71 29.78
C ILE A 321 -5.74 13.66 28.98
N GLU A 322 -4.88 14.45 29.63
CA GLU A 322 -3.90 15.31 28.94
C GLU A 322 -2.95 14.50 28.05
N LYS A 323 -2.55 13.31 28.50
CA LYS A 323 -1.77 12.38 27.68
C LYS A 323 -2.56 11.90 26.45
N VAL A 324 -3.85 11.61 26.59
CA VAL A 324 -4.70 11.25 25.43
C VAL A 324 -4.85 12.43 24.47
N VAL A 325 -5.10 13.64 24.98
CA VAL A 325 -5.17 14.86 24.15
C VAL A 325 -3.88 15.06 23.38
N SER A 326 -2.72 14.97 24.04
CA SER A 326 -1.42 15.13 23.37
C SER A 326 -1.17 14.06 22.31
N LEU A 327 -1.60 12.82 22.49
CA LEU A 327 -1.49 11.79 21.44
C LEU A 327 -2.38 12.09 20.22
N ILE A 328 -3.56 12.68 20.44
CA ILE A 328 -4.48 13.03 19.35
C ILE A 328 -4.02 14.30 18.62
N SER A 329 -3.52 15.28 19.37
CA SER A 329 -3.10 16.60 18.87
C SER A 329 -1.63 16.65 18.46
N ALA A 330 -0.83 15.63 18.80
CA ALA A 330 0.53 15.50 18.32
C ALA A 330 0.54 15.63 16.79
N GLU A 331 1.41 16.52 16.34
CA GLU A 331 1.66 16.86 14.94
C GLU A 331 1.82 15.59 14.08
N ASP A 332 2.32 14.49 14.66
CA ASP A 332 2.50 13.19 14.01
C ASP A 332 1.20 12.50 13.54
N ASN A 333 0.08 12.59 14.28
CA ASN A 333 -1.15 11.87 13.91
C ASN A 333 -2.01 12.65 12.91
N SER A 334 -2.12 13.97 13.08
CA SER A 334 -2.81 14.83 12.12
C SER A 334 -2.02 14.93 10.81
N SER A 335 -0.71 15.15 10.87
CA SER A 335 0.14 15.14 9.67
C SER A 335 0.23 13.76 9.03
N GLY A 336 0.25 12.68 9.82
CA GLY A 336 0.24 11.30 9.29
C GLY A 336 -1.04 10.97 8.53
N LEU A 337 -2.20 11.44 9.00
CA LEU A 337 -3.47 11.28 8.28
C LEU A 337 -3.56 12.14 7.04
N ASP A 338 -3.12 13.40 7.09
CA ASP A 338 -3.07 14.25 5.90
C ASP A 338 -2.11 13.68 4.84
N GLN A 339 -0.96 13.14 5.27
CA GLN A 339 -0.05 12.39 4.40
C GLN A 339 -0.71 11.15 3.80
N LEU A 340 -1.46 10.38 4.60
CA LEU A 340 -2.20 9.22 4.12
C LEU A 340 -3.23 9.61 3.04
N ILE A 341 -4.00 10.68 3.27
CA ILE A 341 -4.99 11.19 2.30
C ILE A 341 -4.30 11.58 1.00
N ASN A 342 -3.21 12.34 1.07
CA ASN A 342 -2.44 12.73 -0.10
C ASN A 342 -1.86 11.52 -0.84
N GLN A 343 -1.39 10.50 -0.12
CA GLN A 343 -0.92 9.24 -0.73
C GLN A 343 -2.05 8.50 -1.44
N ILE A 344 -3.26 8.46 -0.87
CA ILE A 344 -4.44 7.88 -1.52
C ILE A 344 -4.77 8.62 -2.81
N GLU A 345 -4.71 9.95 -2.84
CA GLU A 345 -4.94 10.75 -4.05
C GLU A 345 -3.88 10.48 -5.13
N HIS A 346 -2.61 10.39 -4.73
CA HIS A 346 -1.52 10.01 -5.64
C HIS A 346 -1.70 8.59 -6.21
N LEU A 347 -2.13 7.63 -5.39
CA LEU A 347 -2.45 6.28 -5.84
C LEU A 347 -3.62 6.28 -6.81
N ASN A 348 -4.64 7.12 -6.59
CA ASN A 348 -5.79 7.24 -7.49
C ASN A 348 -5.38 7.75 -8.86
N THR A 349 -4.53 8.77 -8.88
CA THR A 349 -3.95 9.30 -10.12
C THR A 349 -3.10 8.24 -10.83
N SER A 350 -2.31 7.48 -10.07
CA SER A 350 -1.49 6.38 -10.61
C SER A 350 -2.35 5.28 -11.23
N MET A 351 -3.49 4.94 -10.62
CA MET A 351 -4.45 4.00 -11.17
C MET A 351 -5.01 4.50 -12.51
N LEU A 352 -5.44 5.76 -12.61
CA LEU A 352 -5.89 6.32 -13.89
C LEU A 352 -4.82 6.24 -14.98
N ASN A 353 -3.55 6.47 -14.64
CA ASN A 353 -2.44 6.33 -15.57
C ASN A 353 -2.21 4.87 -16.00
N ILE A 354 -2.35 3.91 -15.09
CA ILE A 354 -2.26 2.47 -15.41
C ILE A 354 -3.36 2.09 -16.40
N LYS A 355 -4.59 2.56 -16.19
CA LYS A 355 -5.70 2.33 -17.12
C LYS A 355 -5.42 2.89 -18.52
N ALA A 356 -4.94 4.13 -18.60
CA ALA A 356 -4.58 4.75 -19.89
C ALA A 356 -3.42 4.01 -20.60
N SER A 357 -2.42 3.56 -19.84
CA SER A 357 -1.30 2.77 -20.35
C SER A 357 -1.78 1.44 -20.92
N LYS A 358 -2.68 0.75 -20.20
CA LYS A 358 -3.31 -0.49 -20.65
C LYS A 358 -4.03 -0.30 -22.00
N ASP A 359 -4.87 0.72 -22.13
CA ASP A 359 -5.59 1.00 -23.39
C ASP A 359 -4.63 1.26 -24.56
N SER A 360 -3.47 1.87 -24.28
CA SER A 360 -2.40 2.09 -25.27
C SER A 360 -1.73 0.77 -25.69
N ILE A 361 -1.48 -0.15 -24.74
CA ILE A 361 -0.90 -1.48 -25.02
C ILE A 361 -1.85 -2.34 -25.85
N VAL A 362 -3.16 -2.27 -25.60
CA VAL A 362 -4.18 -2.94 -26.42
C VAL A 362 -4.08 -2.47 -27.87
N THR A 363 -4.07 -1.15 -28.09
CA THR A 363 -3.96 -0.55 -29.42
C THR A 363 -2.67 -0.98 -30.13
N LEU A 364 -1.54 -0.96 -29.42
CA LEU A 364 -0.24 -1.39 -29.97
C LEU A 364 -0.23 -2.88 -30.32
N SER A 365 -0.87 -3.72 -29.51
CA SER A 365 -0.96 -5.16 -29.76
C SER A 365 -1.77 -5.47 -31.02
N GLU A 366 -2.85 -4.73 -31.25
CA GLU A 366 -3.64 -4.82 -32.49
C GLU A 366 -2.83 -4.39 -33.71
N GLN A 367 -2.05 -3.31 -33.59
CA GLN A 367 -1.17 -2.85 -34.66
C GLN A 367 -0.08 -3.88 -35.00
N ILE A 368 0.62 -4.42 -33.99
CA ILE A 368 1.64 -5.46 -34.20
C ILE A 368 1.03 -6.69 -34.87
N ARG A 369 -0.19 -7.08 -34.50
CA ARG A 369 -0.89 -8.19 -35.17
C ARG A 369 -1.10 -7.90 -36.65
N GLY A 370 -1.59 -6.70 -37.00
CA GLY A 370 -1.79 -6.31 -38.40
C GLY A 370 -0.48 -6.23 -39.20
N ASP A 371 0.56 -5.65 -38.61
CA ASP A 371 1.90 -5.57 -39.24
C ASP A 371 2.49 -6.97 -39.46
N ASN A 372 2.26 -7.89 -38.52
CA ASN A 372 2.71 -9.27 -38.63
C ASN A 372 1.98 -10.04 -39.74
N GLU A 373 0.66 -9.85 -39.89
CA GLU A 373 -0.10 -10.42 -41.01
C GLU A 373 0.44 -9.94 -42.37
N ASN A 374 0.74 -8.64 -42.48
CA ASN A 374 1.35 -8.07 -43.68
C ASN A 374 2.76 -8.64 -43.96
N LEU A 375 3.55 -8.87 -42.91
CA LEU A 375 4.88 -9.47 -43.02
C LEU A 375 4.81 -10.91 -43.54
N VAL A 376 3.92 -11.73 -42.96
CA VAL A 376 3.67 -13.11 -43.41
C VAL A 376 3.28 -13.13 -44.89
N ASN A 377 2.32 -12.29 -45.29
CA ASN A 377 1.88 -12.21 -46.68
C ASN A 377 3.02 -11.80 -47.64
N SER A 378 3.81 -10.78 -47.25
CA SER A 378 4.94 -10.31 -48.07
C SER A 378 6.01 -11.39 -48.24
N ASN A 379 6.24 -12.17 -47.19
CA ASN A 379 7.22 -13.23 -47.16
C ASN A 379 6.79 -14.43 -48.02
N GLU A 380 5.51 -14.81 -47.99
CA GLU A 380 4.95 -15.81 -48.90
C GLU A 380 5.12 -15.42 -50.38
N VAL A 381 4.88 -14.14 -50.71
CA VAL A 381 5.09 -13.61 -52.06
C VAL A 381 6.57 -13.67 -52.47
N LEU A 382 7.49 -13.31 -51.58
CA LEU A 382 8.93 -13.42 -51.82
C LEU A 382 9.35 -14.86 -52.09
N LYS A 383 8.92 -15.79 -51.23
CA LYS A 383 9.21 -17.21 -51.36
C LYS A 383 8.68 -17.78 -52.68
N GLN A 384 7.48 -17.37 -53.09
CA GLN A 384 6.91 -17.74 -54.39
C GLN A 384 7.76 -17.22 -55.56
N ARG A 385 8.26 -15.98 -55.49
CA ARG A 385 9.12 -15.38 -56.52
C ARG A 385 10.49 -16.05 -56.60
N VAL A 386 11.12 -16.33 -55.46
CA VAL A 386 12.40 -17.05 -55.40
C VAL A 386 12.23 -18.48 -55.92
N GLY A 387 11.13 -19.14 -55.58
CA GLY A 387 10.80 -20.49 -56.06
C GLY A 387 10.56 -20.61 -57.57
N GLN A 388 10.45 -19.49 -58.31
CA GLN A 388 10.43 -19.50 -59.78
C GLN A 388 11.82 -19.76 -60.40
N PHE A 389 12.89 -19.69 -59.61
CA PHE A 389 14.26 -19.97 -60.03
C PHE A 389 14.68 -21.39 -59.62
N THR A 390 15.29 -22.13 -60.55
CA THR A 390 15.87 -23.44 -60.27
C THR A 390 17.33 -23.23 -59.87
N LEU A 391 17.63 -23.48 -58.59
CA LEU A 391 18.98 -23.31 -58.05
C LEU A 391 19.75 -24.62 -57.94
N ASN A 392 19.12 -25.78 -57.87
CA ASN A 392 19.80 -27.06 -57.63
C ASN A 392 19.73 -28.01 -58.82
#